data_AF-A0A9W6TWN6-F1
#
_entry.id   AF-A0A9W6TWN6-F1
#
_cell.length_a   1.000
_cell.length_b   1.000
_cell.length_c   1.000
_cell.angle_alpha   90.00
_cell.angle_beta   90.00
_cell.angle_gamma   90.00
#
_symmetry.space_group_name_H-M   'P 1'
#
loop_
_entity.id
_entity.type
_entity.pdbx_description
1 polymer ?
#
loop_
_entity_poly.entity_id
_entity_poly.type
_entity_poly.pdbx_seq_one_letter_code
_entity_poly.pdbx_strand_id
1 'polypeptide(L)'
;MVDSLSQSHYAIFRSILRRVVTPLVFVVAGAIVLGLHLHASYLASTADADTMKMCIQGIRPWFAIKVSCSVLESNCYRHGVSSPPFDALEHLQSDAVTVILFAHCSEFKMLTTIRNFQNLLGLELWNVSVTKWGTDAALSADHHPSMIFLVMAYTNMTEMPEGLLQTMPPLLGDIEISVSNLTTIPDELADAWSKVRLVYLEHTPLEVFPTAFFRIPSLSVSLIDDGPLHVGIVGG
;
A
#
# COMPACT_ATOMS: atom_id res chain seq x y z
N MET A 1 17.41 -7.77 67.35
CA MET A 1 18.09 -6.49 67.02
C MET A 1 18.48 -6.39 65.55
N VAL A 2 18.79 -7.51 64.88
CA VAL A 2 19.09 -7.52 63.42
C VAL A 2 17.82 -7.27 62.56
N ASP A 3 16.65 -7.75 62.99
CA ASP A 3 15.39 -7.58 62.25
C ASP A 3 14.85 -6.14 62.23
N SER A 4 15.04 -5.37 63.29
CA SER A 4 14.56 -3.98 63.39
C SER A 4 15.35 -3.00 62.53
N LEU A 5 16.66 -3.22 62.39
CA LEU A 5 17.53 -2.44 61.49
C LEU A 5 17.17 -2.71 60.02
N SER A 6 16.96 -3.97 59.66
CA SER A 6 16.45 -4.38 58.34
C SER A 6 15.13 -3.67 58.02
N GLN A 7 14.13 -3.76 58.92
CA GLN A 7 12.80 -3.17 58.72
C GLN A 7 12.82 -1.64 58.58
N SER A 8 13.72 -0.95 59.30
CA SER A 8 13.90 0.51 59.19
C SER A 8 14.53 0.94 57.86
N HIS A 9 15.53 0.19 57.38
CA HIS A 9 16.18 0.44 56.09
C HIS A 9 15.20 0.20 54.93
N TYR A 10 14.37 -0.84 55.02
CA TYR A 10 13.29 -1.09 54.06
C TYR A 10 12.24 0.04 54.03
N ALA A 11 11.86 0.60 55.18
CA ALA A 11 10.89 1.69 55.25
C ALA A 11 11.45 3.01 54.66
N ILE A 12 12.70 3.33 54.95
CA ILE A 12 13.40 4.51 54.39
C ILE A 12 13.58 4.35 52.89
N PHE A 13 14.06 3.18 52.42
CA PHE A 13 14.20 2.87 51.00
C PHE A 13 12.86 2.98 50.27
N ARG A 14 11.77 2.43 50.83
CA ARG A 14 10.42 2.54 50.25
C ARG A 14 9.91 3.98 50.21
N SER A 15 10.27 4.80 51.19
CA SER A 15 9.94 6.24 51.20
C SER A 15 10.72 7.02 50.14
N ILE A 16 12.03 6.79 49.99
CA ILE A 16 12.87 7.40 48.96
C ILE A 16 12.42 6.96 47.57
N LEU A 17 12.18 5.66 47.38
CA LEU A 17 11.65 5.11 46.14
C LEU A 17 10.34 5.80 45.74
N ARG A 18 9.38 5.91 46.67
CA ARG A 18 8.07 6.52 46.39
C ARG A 18 8.12 8.04 46.21
N ARG A 19 8.92 8.76 47.00
CA ARG A 19 8.92 10.23 47.02
C ARG A 19 9.88 10.86 46.01
N VAL A 20 10.93 10.14 45.62
CA VAL A 20 12.00 10.70 44.78
C VAL A 20 12.14 9.92 43.48
N VAL A 21 12.32 8.60 43.56
CA VAL A 21 12.60 7.79 42.36
C VAL A 21 11.36 7.73 41.44
N THR A 22 10.18 7.45 41.99
CA THR A 22 8.95 7.35 41.18
C THR A 22 8.64 8.67 40.44
N PRO A 23 8.59 9.85 41.09
CA PRO A 23 8.38 11.10 40.37
C PRO A 23 9.46 11.41 39.34
N LEU A 24 10.73 11.14 39.66
CA LEU A 24 11.84 11.35 38.73
C LEU A 24 11.67 10.50 37.47
N VAL A 25 11.30 9.22 37.61
CA VAL A 25 11.02 8.34 36.48
C VAL A 25 9.88 8.88 35.63
N PHE A 26 8.79 9.36 36.23
CA PHE A 26 7.68 9.96 35.47
C PHE A 26 8.09 11.24 34.74
N VAL A 27 8.88 12.11 35.36
CA VAL A 27 9.38 13.34 34.73
C VAL A 27 10.31 13.01 33.56
N VAL A 28 11.24 12.08 33.74
CA VAL A 28 12.16 11.65 32.67
C VAL A 28 11.40 10.99 31.52
N ALA A 29 10.48 10.07 31.83
CA ALA A 29 9.65 9.42 30.81
C ALA A 29 8.78 10.44 30.05
N GLY A 30 8.20 11.41 30.75
CA GLY A 30 7.43 12.49 30.15
C GLY A 30 8.27 13.37 29.23
N ALA A 31 9.49 13.73 29.64
CA ALA A 31 10.42 14.48 28.81
C ALA A 31 10.84 13.72 27.55
N ILE A 32 11.07 12.41 27.66
CA ILE A 32 11.37 11.55 26.50
C ILE A 32 10.19 11.51 25.52
N VAL A 33 8.98 11.22 26.01
CA VAL A 33 7.77 11.17 25.17
C VAL A 33 7.50 12.52 24.50
N LEU A 34 7.65 13.62 25.23
CA LEU A 34 7.50 14.96 24.66
C LEU A 34 8.54 15.23 23.58
N GLY A 35 9.80 14.88 23.81
CA GLY A 35 10.87 15.01 22.82
C GLY A 35 10.59 14.22 21.54
N LEU A 36 10.16 12.97 21.67
CA LEU A 36 9.77 12.12 20.54
C LEU A 36 8.57 12.71 19.77
N HIS A 37 7.56 13.22 20.48
CA HIS A 37 6.38 13.81 19.85
C HIS A 37 6.70 15.13 19.12
N LEU A 38 7.58 15.95 19.70
CA LEU A 38 8.06 17.18 19.07
C LEU A 38 8.90 16.86 17.84
N HIS A 39 9.77 15.86 17.90
CA HIS A 39 10.55 15.41 16.74
C HIS A 39 9.66 14.93 15.59
N ALA A 40 8.70 14.05 15.88
CA ALA A 40 7.76 13.56 14.87
C ALA A 40 6.88 14.68 14.29
N SER A 41 6.49 15.66 15.11
CA SER A 41 5.74 16.83 14.66
C SER A 41 6.59 17.77 13.82
N TYR A 42 7.87 17.93 14.16
CA TYR A 42 8.83 18.72 13.39
C TYR A 42 8.98 18.16 11.98
N LEU A 43 9.24 16.85 11.84
CA LEU A 43 9.37 16.18 10.55
C LEU A 43 8.16 16.42 9.63
N ALA A 44 6.95 16.31 10.17
CA ALA A 44 5.74 16.57 9.40
C ALA A 44 5.56 18.05 9.02
N SER A 45 6.02 18.99 9.85
CA SER A 45 5.89 20.43 9.59
C SER A 45 6.91 20.98 8.60
N THR A 46 8.07 20.35 8.47
CA THR A 46 9.15 20.73 7.55
C THR A 46 9.15 19.89 6.27
N ALA A 47 8.14 19.05 6.10
CA ALA A 47 7.97 18.24 4.90
C ALA A 47 7.81 19.14 3.66
N ASP A 48 8.33 18.66 2.54
CA ASP A 48 8.15 19.31 1.25
C ASP A 48 6.65 19.48 0.91
N ALA A 49 6.31 20.64 0.33
CA ALA A 49 4.94 21.00 0.06
C ALA A 49 4.26 20.06 -0.94
N ASP A 50 4.99 19.54 -1.93
CA ASP A 50 4.44 18.62 -2.91
C ASP A 50 4.22 17.24 -2.31
N THR A 51 5.14 16.76 -1.46
CA THR A 51 4.95 15.54 -0.65
C THR A 51 3.70 15.64 0.23
N MET A 52 3.47 16.79 0.86
CA MET A 52 2.31 17.01 1.72
C MET A 52 0.99 17.11 0.93
N LYS A 53 1.01 17.64 -0.30
CA LYS A 53 -0.18 17.64 -1.18
C LYS A 53 -0.62 16.23 -1.56
N MET A 54 0.33 15.31 -1.70
CA MET A 54 0.02 13.91 -2.00
C MET A 54 -0.51 13.15 -0.78
N CYS A 55 -0.23 13.63 0.43
CA CYS A 55 -0.58 12.90 1.65
C CYS A 55 -2.01 13.18 2.10
N ILE A 56 -2.92 12.22 1.89
CA ILE A 56 -4.31 12.30 2.36
C ILE A 56 -4.37 12.06 3.86
N GLN A 57 -3.66 11.02 4.34
CA GLN A 57 -3.72 10.61 5.74
C GLN A 57 -2.32 10.58 6.36
N GLY A 58 -1.89 11.72 6.90
CA GLY A 58 -0.61 11.85 7.60
C GLY A 58 -0.63 11.21 8.99
N ILE A 59 0.48 10.57 9.37
CA ILE A 59 0.71 10.04 10.72
C ILE A 59 2.06 10.52 11.26
N ARG A 60 2.28 10.41 12.57
CA ARG A 60 3.49 10.91 13.24
C ARG A 60 4.07 9.89 14.22
N PRO A 61 4.60 8.76 13.73
CA PRO A 61 5.22 7.77 14.60
C PRO A 61 6.49 8.36 15.23
N TRP A 62 6.73 8.06 16.51
CA TRP A 62 7.84 8.63 17.28
C TRP A 62 9.23 8.31 16.73
N PHE A 63 9.37 7.22 16.00
CA PHE A 63 10.64 6.74 15.46
C PHE A 63 10.75 6.91 13.93
N ALA A 64 9.86 7.72 13.34
CA ALA A 64 9.94 8.04 11.92
C ALA A 64 11.24 8.80 11.61
N ILE A 65 11.86 8.49 10.48
CA ILE A 65 13.00 9.24 9.94
C ILE A 65 12.62 10.07 8.70
N LYS A 66 11.51 9.70 8.04
CA LYS A 66 10.92 10.41 6.92
C LYS A 66 9.46 10.77 7.20
N VAL A 67 8.86 11.54 6.30
CA VAL A 67 7.45 11.92 6.36
C VAL A 67 6.59 10.66 6.30
N SER A 68 5.74 10.45 7.29
CA SER A 68 4.87 9.27 7.38
C SER A 68 3.47 9.59 6.89
N CYS A 69 3.05 8.91 5.82
CA CYS A 69 1.72 9.01 5.26
C CYS A 69 1.14 7.61 5.10
N SER A 70 -0.07 7.37 5.60
CA SER A 70 -0.75 6.08 5.51
C SER A 70 -1.50 5.92 4.18
N VAL A 71 -2.18 6.97 3.72
CA VAL A 71 -2.91 6.99 2.45
C VAL A 71 -2.35 8.10 1.57
N LEU A 72 -1.84 7.72 0.41
CA LEU A 72 -1.20 8.62 -0.55
C LEU A 72 -2.06 8.73 -1.83
N GLU A 73 -2.27 9.93 -2.33
CA GLU A 73 -2.83 10.19 -3.66
C GLU A 73 -1.81 10.97 -4.50
N SER A 74 -1.34 10.36 -5.58
CA SER A 74 -0.57 11.05 -6.62
C SER A 74 -1.50 11.41 -7.77
N ASN A 75 -1.95 12.67 -7.79
CA ASN A 75 -2.90 13.18 -8.77
C ASN A 75 -2.19 14.00 -9.85
N CYS A 76 -1.86 13.36 -10.98
CA CYS A 76 -1.07 13.98 -12.05
C CYS A 76 -1.67 15.29 -12.58
N TYR A 77 -3.00 15.34 -12.70
CA TYR A 77 -3.72 16.57 -13.10
C TYR A 77 -3.49 17.73 -12.12
N ARG A 78 -3.59 17.48 -10.80
CA ARG A 78 -3.34 18.52 -9.77
C ARG A 78 -1.88 18.99 -9.76
N HIS A 79 -0.94 18.12 -10.13
CA HIS A 79 0.49 18.43 -10.21
C HIS A 79 0.91 18.98 -11.58
N GLY A 80 0.02 19.04 -12.57
CA GLY A 80 0.33 19.55 -13.90
C GLY A 80 1.32 18.68 -14.69
N VAL A 81 1.35 17.37 -14.41
CA VAL A 81 2.24 16.39 -15.06
C VAL A 81 1.40 15.28 -15.73
N SER A 82 1.96 14.54 -16.69
CA SER A 82 1.27 13.40 -17.34
C SER A 82 1.43 12.08 -16.58
N SER A 83 2.48 11.96 -15.78
CA SER A 83 2.85 10.79 -14.99
C SER A 83 3.50 11.23 -13.68
N PRO A 84 3.42 10.43 -12.60
CA PRO A 84 4.16 10.71 -11.38
C PRO A 84 5.67 10.79 -11.65
N PRO A 85 6.40 11.75 -11.05
CA PRO A 85 7.85 11.79 -11.09
C PRO A 85 8.48 10.50 -10.54
N PHE A 86 9.63 10.10 -11.07
CA PHE A 86 10.27 8.81 -10.70
C PHE A 86 10.66 8.72 -9.22
N ASP A 87 10.91 9.87 -8.60
CA ASP A 87 11.32 10.06 -7.22
C ASP A 87 10.16 10.43 -6.28
N ALA A 88 8.92 10.52 -6.78
CA ALA A 88 7.76 11.01 -6.05
C ALA A 88 7.48 10.27 -4.72
N LEU A 89 7.95 9.02 -4.60
CA LEU A 89 7.74 8.18 -3.43
C LEU A 89 8.98 8.08 -2.51
N GLU A 90 10.13 8.63 -2.90
CA GLU A 90 11.39 8.45 -2.18
C GLU A 90 11.43 9.15 -0.82
N HIS A 91 10.70 10.26 -0.67
CA HIS A 91 10.66 11.05 0.57
C HIS A 91 9.71 10.51 1.63
N LEU A 92 8.96 9.45 1.31
CA LEU A 92 8.00 8.84 2.21
C LEU A 92 8.66 7.78 3.09
N GLN A 93 8.16 7.68 4.31
CA GLN A 93 8.49 6.61 5.24
C GLN A 93 7.79 5.33 4.77
N SER A 94 8.56 4.33 4.37
CA SER A 94 8.03 3.17 3.63
C SER A 94 7.19 2.22 4.46
N ASP A 95 7.43 2.11 5.76
CA ASP A 95 6.63 1.32 6.70
C ASP A 95 5.32 2.01 7.11
N ALA A 96 5.14 3.30 6.79
CA ALA A 96 3.93 4.04 7.09
C ALA A 96 2.84 3.88 6.01
N VAL A 97 3.22 3.71 4.74
CA VAL A 97 2.28 3.72 3.61
C VAL A 97 1.53 2.40 3.54
N THR A 98 0.20 2.49 3.58
CA THR A 98 -0.72 1.35 3.51
C THR A 98 -1.56 1.35 2.24
N VAL A 99 -1.86 2.51 1.67
CA VAL A 99 -2.60 2.61 0.39
C VAL A 99 -1.97 3.68 -0.50
N ILE A 100 -1.81 3.36 -1.78
CA ILE A 100 -1.36 4.30 -2.81
C ILE A 100 -2.44 4.39 -3.89
N LEU A 101 -2.87 5.61 -4.19
CA LEU A 101 -3.79 5.95 -5.27
C LEU A 101 -3.04 6.77 -6.32
N PHE A 102 -3.02 6.32 -7.57
CA PHE A 102 -2.60 7.14 -8.71
C PHE A 102 -3.82 7.59 -9.49
N ALA A 103 -3.95 8.90 -9.67
CA ALA A 103 -5.15 9.51 -10.24
C ALA A 103 -4.84 10.46 -11.41
N HIS A 104 -5.67 10.42 -12.44
CA HIS A 104 -5.68 11.39 -13.54
C HIS A 104 -4.34 11.52 -14.30
N CYS A 105 -3.68 10.39 -14.58
CA CYS A 105 -2.39 10.34 -15.27
C CYS A 105 -2.58 9.85 -16.71
N SER A 106 -2.35 10.73 -17.70
CA SER A 106 -2.54 10.42 -19.13
C SER A 106 -1.43 9.56 -19.74
N GLU A 107 -0.29 9.41 -19.05
CA GLU A 107 0.83 8.57 -19.49
C GLU A 107 1.42 7.80 -18.30
N PHE A 108 0.57 7.14 -17.52
CA PHE A 108 0.95 6.49 -16.28
C PHE A 108 2.05 5.45 -16.48
N LYS A 109 3.10 5.57 -15.67
CA LYS A 109 4.19 4.61 -15.56
C LYS A 109 4.31 4.16 -14.11
N MET A 110 4.26 2.86 -13.87
CA MET A 110 4.45 2.35 -12.51
C MET A 110 5.87 2.63 -12.02
N LEU A 111 5.97 3.09 -10.76
CA LEU A 111 7.22 3.48 -10.12
C LEU A 111 7.89 2.25 -9.52
N THR A 112 9.19 2.05 -9.79
CA THR A 112 9.96 0.94 -9.23
C THR A 112 10.08 1.03 -7.70
N THR A 113 10.04 2.25 -7.15
CA THR A 113 10.02 2.54 -5.71
C THR A 113 8.82 1.91 -4.98
N ILE A 114 7.78 1.48 -5.70
CA ILE A 114 6.63 0.76 -5.10
C ILE A 114 7.07 -0.46 -4.28
N ARG A 115 8.16 -1.12 -4.72
CA ARG A 115 8.73 -2.31 -4.08
C ARG A 115 9.23 -2.09 -2.65
N ASN A 116 9.41 -0.83 -2.23
CA ASN A 116 9.88 -0.50 -0.89
C ASN A 116 8.76 -0.55 0.17
N PHE A 117 7.48 -0.60 -0.24
CA PHE A 117 6.33 -0.49 0.64
C PHE A 117 5.81 -1.87 1.08
N GLN A 118 6.53 -2.53 1.99
CA GLN A 118 6.16 -3.87 2.49
C GLN A 118 4.84 -3.93 3.27
N ASN A 119 4.40 -2.78 3.81
CA ASN A 119 3.14 -2.62 4.54
C ASN A 119 1.98 -2.17 3.64
N LEU A 120 2.19 -2.11 2.32
CA LEU A 120 1.14 -1.77 1.36
C LEU A 120 0.02 -2.81 1.45
N LEU A 121 -1.18 -2.35 1.79
CA LEU A 121 -2.41 -3.12 1.83
C LEU A 121 -3.14 -3.05 0.48
N GLY A 122 -3.05 -1.93 -0.22
CA GLY A 122 -3.68 -1.84 -1.53
C GLY A 122 -3.14 -0.74 -2.44
N LEU A 123 -3.42 -0.93 -3.72
CA LEU A 123 -3.07 -0.03 -4.80
C LEU A 123 -4.33 0.30 -5.59
N GLU A 124 -4.53 1.58 -5.88
CA GLU A 124 -5.65 2.07 -6.67
C GLU A 124 -5.14 2.87 -7.86
N LEU A 125 -5.68 2.59 -9.03
CA LEU A 125 -5.52 3.39 -10.24
C LEU A 125 -6.88 3.97 -10.62
N TRP A 126 -6.98 5.29 -10.71
CA TRP A 126 -8.22 5.99 -11.05
C TRP A 126 -8.02 6.95 -12.23
N ASN A 127 -8.71 6.69 -13.34
CA ASN A 127 -8.64 7.53 -14.54
C ASN A 127 -7.19 7.71 -15.02
N VAL A 128 -6.55 6.59 -15.38
CA VAL A 128 -5.15 6.57 -15.83
C VAL A 128 -5.02 5.87 -17.18
N SER A 129 -4.01 6.24 -17.96
CA SER A 129 -3.61 5.52 -19.17
C SER A 129 -2.24 4.87 -18.94
N VAL A 130 -2.23 3.56 -18.72
CA VAL A 130 -1.03 2.78 -18.42
C VAL A 130 -0.18 2.65 -19.69
N THR A 131 0.99 3.28 -19.68
CA THR A 131 1.96 3.21 -20.78
C THR A 131 3.14 2.30 -20.46
N LYS A 132 3.47 2.13 -19.18
CA LYS A 132 4.53 1.22 -18.73
C LYS A 132 4.23 0.67 -17.34
N TRP A 133 4.19 -0.64 -17.22
CA TRP A 133 4.20 -1.33 -15.93
C TRP A 133 4.89 -2.69 -16.09
N GLY A 134 6.22 -2.62 -16.05
CA GLY A 134 7.11 -3.75 -16.27
C GLY A 134 7.34 -4.59 -15.02
N THR A 135 8.07 -5.68 -15.20
CA THR A 135 8.47 -6.58 -14.12
C THR A 135 9.28 -5.89 -13.03
N ASP A 136 10.06 -4.84 -13.37
CA ASP A 136 10.86 -4.01 -12.45
C ASP A 136 10.04 -3.22 -11.43
N ALA A 137 8.74 -3.08 -11.67
CA ALA A 137 7.77 -2.49 -10.75
C ALA A 137 6.58 -3.44 -10.48
N ALA A 138 6.82 -4.75 -10.57
CA ALA A 138 5.80 -5.77 -10.32
C ALA A 138 5.30 -5.76 -8.87
N LEU A 139 4.01 -6.05 -8.71
CA LEU A 139 3.45 -6.41 -7.42
C LEU A 139 3.80 -7.87 -7.15
N SER A 140 4.66 -8.12 -6.16
CA SER A 140 5.07 -9.48 -5.83
C SER A 140 5.01 -9.80 -4.34
N ALA A 141 4.98 -11.10 -4.04
CA ALA A 141 5.02 -11.63 -2.68
C ALA A 141 6.23 -11.13 -1.85
N ASP A 142 7.39 -10.97 -2.49
CA ASP A 142 8.62 -10.55 -1.81
C ASP A 142 8.59 -9.09 -1.35
N HIS A 143 7.89 -8.24 -2.11
CA HIS A 143 7.89 -6.79 -1.90
C HIS A 143 6.63 -6.29 -1.20
N HIS A 144 5.49 -6.96 -1.34
CA HIS A 144 4.21 -6.51 -0.81
C HIS A 144 3.48 -7.63 -0.04
N PRO A 145 4.09 -8.25 1.00
CA PRO A 145 3.52 -9.40 1.68
C PRO A 145 2.17 -9.14 2.35
N SER A 146 1.85 -7.87 2.64
CA SER A 146 0.64 -7.43 3.32
C SER A 146 -0.50 -7.01 2.37
N MET A 147 -0.27 -7.03 1.05
CA MET A 147 -1.24 -6.51 0.09
C MET A 147 -2.46 -7.41 -0.02
N ILE A 148 -3.64 -6.81 0.04
CA ILE A 148 -4.95 -7.49 0.09
C ILE A 148 -5.89 -7.11 -1.05
N PHE A 149 -5.74 -5.92 -1.65
CA PHE A 149 -6.58 -5.48 -2.77
C PHE A 149 -5.82 -4.70 -3.86
N LEU A 150 -6.31 -4.79 -5.10
CA LEU A 150 -5.89 -3.96 -6.24
C LEU A 150 -7.15 -3.44 -6.95
N VAL A 151 -7.26 -2.13 -7.13
CA VAL A 151 -8.38 -1.52 -7.87
C VAL A 151 -7.84 -0.74 -9.06
N MET A 152 -8.41 -0.96 -10.23
CA MET A 152 -8.12 -0.25 -11.47
C MET A 152 -9.43 0.19 -12.11
N ALA A 153 -9.79 1.46 -11.95
CA ALA A 153 -11.02 2.02 -12.45
C ALA A 153 -10.75 3.12 -13.47
N TYR A 154 -11.51 3.16 -14.57
CA TYR A 154 -11.28 4.08 -15.69
C TYR A 154 -9.84 3.99 -16.21
N THR A 155 -9.35 2.75 -16.37
CA THR A 155 -7.96 2.49 -16.71
C THR A 155 -7.84 2.13 -18.18
N ASN A 156 -7.07 2.93 -18.93
CA ASN A 156 -6.72 2.61 -20.31
C ASN A 156 -5.40 1.80 -20.34
N MET A 157 -5.44 0.59 -20.88
CA MET A 157 -4.31 -0.32 -21.05
C MET A 157 -4.53 -1.20 -22.28
N THR A 158 -3.50 -1.38 -23.10
CA THR A 158 -3.57 -2.21 -24.32
C THR A 158 -3.62 -3.70 -24.01
N GLU A 159 -2.94 -4.10 -22.95
CA GLU A 159 -2.80 -5.48 -22.49
C GLU A 159 -2.64 -5.49 -20.97
N MET A 160 -2.75 -6.67 -20.36
CA MET A 160 -2.48 -6.82 -18.94
C MET A 160 -1.01 -6.48 -18.64
N PRO A 161 -0.73 -5.55 -17.72
CA PRO A 161 0.64 -5.22 -17.32
C PRO A 161 1.52 -6.42 -16.94
N GLU A 162 2.75 -6.48 -17.45
CA GLU A 162 3.74 -7.51 -17.06
C GLU A 162 3.96 -7.57 -15.54
N GLY A 163 3.87 -6.42 -14.87
CA GLY A 163 3.97 -6.31 -13.41
C GLY A 163 2.84 -6.98 -12.63
N LEU A 164 1.75 -7.39 -13.31
CA LEU A 164 0.62 -8.16 -12.75
C LEU A 164 0.64 -9.63 -13.18
N LEU A 165 1.59 -10.03 -14.03
CA LEU A 165 1.78 -11.41 -14.48
C LEU A 165 2.87 -12.15 -13.68
N GLN A 166 3.38 -11.52 -12.63
CA GLN A 166 4.31 -12.14 -11.68
C GLN A 166 3.55 -12.83 -10.55
N THR A 167 4.23 -13.67 -9.77
CA THR A 167 3.64 -14.26 -8.55
C THR A 167 3.15 -13.17 -7.61
N MET A 168 1.83 -13.03 -7.52
CA MET A 168 1.17 -11.97 -6.77
C MET A 168 1.35 -12.13 -5.25
N PRO A 169 1.16 -11.05 -4.47
CA PRO A 169 1.15 -11.11 -3.03
C PRO A 169 0.25 -12.21 -2.46
N PRO A 170 0.69 -12.94 -1.42
CA PRO A 170 -0.02 -14.12 -0.93
C PRO A 170 -1.38 -13.81 -0.26
N LEU A 171 -1.57 -12.57 0.17
CA LEU A 171 -2.80 -12.09 0.80
C LEU A 171 -3.72 -11.34 -0.17
N LEU A 172 -3.31 -11.13 -1.42
CA LEU A 172 -4.11 -10.42 -2.42
C LEU A 172 -5.35 -11.26 -2.74
N GLY A 173 -6.46 -10.88 -2.14
CA GLY A 173 -7.73 -11.59 -2.26
C GLY A 173 -8.65 -10.97 -3.29
N ASP A 174 -8.50 -9.68 -3.53
CA ASP A 174 -9.46 -8.87 -4.28
C ASP A 174 -8.79 -8.07 -5.40
N ILE A 175 -9.28 -8.23 -6.63
CA ILE A 175 -8.83 -7.47 -7.78
C ILE A 175 -10.06 -6.92 -8.50
N GLU A 176 -10.15 -5.61 -8.60
CA GLU A 176 -11.23 -4.91 -9.27
C GLU A 176 -10.68 -4.18 -10.50
N ILE A 177 -11.26 -4.48 -11.67
CA ILE A 177 -10.97 -3.81 -12.93
C ILE A 177 -12.30 -3.34 -13.50
N SER A 178 -12.51 -2.02 -13.54
CA SER A 178 -13.77 -1.43 -13.96
C SER A 178 -13.55 -0.36 -15.00
N VAL A 179 -14.33 -0.38 -16.08
CA VAL A 179 -14.24 0.60 -17.17
C VAL A 179 -12.81 0.64 -17.72
N SER A 180 -12.44 -0.43 -18.43
CA SER A 180 -11.15 -0.53 -19.13
C SER A 180 -11.35 -0.85 -20.61
N ASN A 181 -10.29 -0.75 -21.40
CA ASN A 181 -10.28 -1.15 -22.81
C ASN A 181 -9.62 -2.53 -23.02
N LEU A 182 -9.51 -3.35 -21.99
CA LEU A 182 -9.04 -4.73 -22.12
C LEU A 182 -10.01 -5.55 -22.97
N THR A 183 -9.49 -6.19 -24.00
CA THR A 183 -10.26 -7.08 -24.89
C THR A 183 -10.03 -8.55 -24.61
N THR A 184 -8.95 -8.90 -23.91
CA THR A 184 -8.56 -10.28 -23.60
C THR A 184 -7.90 -10.36 -22.23
N ILE A 185 -8.15 -11.45 -21.51
CA ILE A 185 -7.40 -11.82 -20.29
C ILE A 185 -6.37 -12.90 -20.67
N PRO A 186 -5.07 -12.69 -20.42
CA PRO A 186 -4.02 -13.64 -20.80
C PRO A 186 -4.11 -14.93 -19.99
N ASP A 187 -3.71 -16.05 -20.60
CA ASP A 187 -3.78 -17.36 -19.97
C ASP A 187 -2.75 -17.53 -18.84
N GLU A 188 -1.60 -16.87 -18.93
CA GLU A 188 -0.52 -16.94 -17.93
C GLU A 188 -0.95 -16.34 -16.58
N LEU A 189 -1.99 -15.50 -16.58
CA LEU A 189 -2.55 -14.88 -15.39
C LEU A 189 -3.08 -15.91 -14.38
N ALA A 190 -3.55 -17.07 -14.84
CA ALA A 190 -4.06 -18.13 -13.97
C ALA A 190 -3.03 -18.57 -12.91
N ASP A 191 -1.76 -18.66 -13.30
CA ASP A 191 -0.69 -19.07 -12.40
C ASP A 191 -0.30 -17.93 -11.45
N ALA A 192 -0.17 -16.71 -12.00
CA ALA A 192 0.15 -15.51 -11.26
C ALA A 192 -0.88 -15.20 -10.16
N TRP A 193 -2.17 -15.40 -10.45
CA TRP A 193 -3.31 -15.05 -9.60
C TRP A 193 -3.90 -16.26 -8.86
N SER A 194 -3.15 -17.36 -8.77
CA SER A 194 -3.59 -18.63 -8.17
C SER A 194 -4.12 -18.55 -6.72
N LYS A 195 -3.93 -17.43 -6.01
CA LYS A 195 -4.43 -17.18 -4.65
C LYS A 195 -5.53 -16.12 -4.54
N VAL A 196 -5.88 -15.47 -5.66
CA VAL A 196 -6.92 -14.45 -5.72
C VAL A 196 -8.28 -15.12 -5.54
N ARG A 197 -9.17 -14.48 -4.78
CA ARG A 197 -10.48 -15.05 -4.39
C ARG A 197 -11.64 -14.34 -5.06
N LEU A 198 -11.48 -13.07 -5.38
CA LEU A 198 -12.51 -12.22 -5.94
C LEU A 198 -11.91 -11.39 -7.07
N VAL A 199 -12.55 -11.46 -8.23
CA VAL A 199 -12.24 -10.61 -9.37
C VAL A 199 -13.52 -9.92 -9.82
N TYR A 200 -13.51 -8.59 -9.82
CA TYR A 200 -14.50 -7.80 -10.53
C TYR A 200 -13.90 -7.38 -11.86
N LEU A 201 -14.54 -7.77 -12.95
CA LEU A 201 -14.24 -7.29 -14.27
C LEU A 201 -15.54 -6.72 -14.82
N GLU A 202 -15.61 -5.39 -14.93
CA GLU A 202 -16.87 -4.71 -15.23
C GLU A 202 -16.66 -3.64 -16.29
N HIS A 203 -17.61 -3.54 -17.22
CA HIS A 203 -17.57 -2.59 -18.33
C HIS A 203 -16.26 -2.70 -19.12
N THR A 204 -15.86 -3.93 -19.46
CA THR A 204 -14.68 -4.19 -20.29
C THR A 204 -15.09 -4.81 -21.62
N PRO A 205 -14.54 -4.36 -22.76
CA PRO A 205 -14.93 -4.84 -24.09
C PRO A 205 -14.26 -6.20 -24.40
N LEU A 206 -14.34 -7.15 -23.47
CA LEU A 206 -13.82 -8.50 -23.68
C LEU A 206 -14.46 -9.15 -24.90
N GLU A 207 -13.62 -9.70 -25.77
CA GLU A 207 -14.05 -10.41 -26.98
C GLU A 207 -14.35 -11.88 -26.70
N VAL A 208 -13.66 -12.46 -25.71
CA VAL A 208 -13.72 -13.88 -25.37
C VAL A 208 -13.88 -14.04 -23.86
N PHE A 209 -14.64 -15.06 -23.45
CA PHE A 209 -14.73 -15.42 -22.04
C PHE A 209 -13.35 -15.78 -21.45
N PRO A 210 -12.96 -15.24 -20.28
CA PRO A 210 -11.63 -15.42 -19.71
C PRO A 210 -11.46 -16.82 -19.09
N THR A 211 -11.11 -17.81 -19.91
CA THR A 211 -10.93 -19.22 -19.48
C THR A 211 -9.81 -19.41 -18.47
N ALA A 212 -8.86 -18.47 -18.39
CA ALA A 212 -7.82 -18.43 -17.35
C ALA A 212 -8.41 -18.53 -15.93
N PHE A 213 -9.58 -17.91 -15.70
CA PHE A 213 -10.25 -17.91 -14.40
C PHE A 213 -10.70 -19.30 -13.94
N PHE A 214 -10.96 -20.25 -14.84
CA PHE A 214 -11.31 -21.62 -14.47
C PHE A 214 -10.15 -22.38 -13.81
N ARG A 215 -8.91 -21.93 -14.02
CA ARG A 215 -7.71 -22.52 -13.40
C ARG A 215 -7.39 -21.94 -12.02
N ILE A 216 -8.05 -20.85 -11.63
CA ILE A 216 -7.83 -20.20 -10.33
C ILE A 216 -8.75 -20.86 -9.28
N PRO A 217 -8.22 -21.52 -8.25
CA PRO A 217 -9.03 -22.20 -7.26
C PRO A 217 -9.90 -21.23 -6.46
N SER A 218 -11.18 -21.57 -6.25
CA SER A 218 -12.13 -20.82 -5.41
C SER A 218 -12.36 -19.36 -5.80
N LEU A 219 -12.10 -19.00 -7.06
CA LEU A 219 -12.34 -17.67 -7.58
C LEU A 219 -13.84 -17.40 -7.76
N SER A 220 -14.30 -16.27 -7.23
CA SER A 220 -15.59 -15.66 -7.55
C SER A 220 -15.38 -14.51 -8.52
N VAL A 221 -16.22 -14.42 -9.55
CA VAL A 221 -16.07 -13.41 -10.61
C VAL A 221 -17.38 -12.65 -10.83
N SER A 222 -17.29 -11.32 -10.92
CA SER A 222 -18.32 -10.45 -11.50
C SER A 222 -17.91 -10.09 -12.93
N LEU A 223 -18.81 -10.26 -13.90
CA LEU A 223 -18.63 -9.94 -15.33
C LEU A 223 -19.80 -9.07 -15.81
N ILE A 224 -19.92 -7.85 -15.29
CA ILE A 224 -21.07 -6.98 -15.58
C ILE A 224 -20.76 -6.10 -16.79
N ASP A 225 -21.67 -6.11 -17.76
CA ASP A 225 -21.60 -5.28 -18.98
C ASP A 225 -20.28 -5.45 -19.75
N ASP A 226 -19.72 -6.66 -19.69
CA ASP A 226 -18.65 -7.06 -20.59
C ASP A 226 -19.26 -7.44 -21.96
N GLY A 227 -18.48 -7.33 -23.05
CA GLY A 227 -18.93 -7.54 -24.43
C GLY A 227 -19.63 -8.89 -24.71
N PRO A 228 -20.13 -9.17 -25.93
CA PRO A 228 -20.76 -10.45 -26.24
C PRO A 228 -19.74 -11.61 -26.11
N LEU A 229 -19.62 -12.17 -24.91
CA LEU A 229 -18.62 -13.16 -24.56
C LEU A 229 -18.94 -14.49 -25.26
N HIS A 230 -18.11 -14.87 -26.22
CA HIS A 230 -18.09 -16.23 -26.75
C HIS A 230 -17.06 -17.08 -26.01
N VAL A 231 -17.37 -18.35 -25.78
CA VAL A 231 -16.38 -19.32 -25.27
C VAL A 231 -15.54 -19.78 -26.45
N GLY A 232 -14.31 -19.28 -26.56
CA GLY A 232 -13.34 -19.77 -27.54
C GLY A 232 -12.96 -21.20 -27.18
N ILE A 233 -13.24 -22.17 -28.07
CA ILE A 233 -12.67 -23.51 -27.93
C ILE A 233 -11.19 -23.38 -28.32
N VAL A 234 -10.31 -23.34 -27.32
CA VAL A 234 -8.87 -23.48 -27.54
C VAL A 234 -8.65 -24.91 -28.05
N GLY A 235 -8.40 -25.04 -29.36
CA GLY A 235 -8.04 -26.31 -29.98
C GLY A 235 -6.73 -26.82 -29.37
N GLY A 236 -6.76 -28.06 -28.90
CA GLY A 236 -5.58 -28.79 -28.44
C GLY A 236 -4.67 -29.27 -29.55
#